data_AF-A0A0P8YZ22-F1
#
_entry.id   AF-A0A0P8YZ22-F1
#
_cell.length_a   1.000
_cell.length_b   1.000
_cell.length_c   1.000
_cell.angle_alpha   90.00
_cell.angle_beta   90.00
_cell.angle_gamma   90.00
#
_symmetry.space_group_name_H-M   'P 1'
#
loop_
_entity.id
_entity.type
_entity.pdbx_description
1 polymer ?
#
loop_
_entity_poly.entity_id
_entity_poly.type
_entity_poly.pdbx_seq_one_letter_code
_entity_poly.pdbx_strand_id
1 'polypeptide(L)'
;MLALFYTVPLIWAAVSDYRKRIIPDWTWISILVLGLASAFLLPVPPLYERIAGFFLPGLCLLWLAVKFGGVGGGDIKLTAAMGFAFGLYALAAILFLALLPACVYAKATRQRSVPLAVFLCVGAFGYAAALLAFHLI
;
A
#
# COMPACT_ATOMS: atom_id res chain seq x y z
N MET A 1 -5.81 -8.81 -14.95
CA MET A 1 -4.50 -8.81 -15.64
C MET A 1 -3.55 -7.71 -15.13
N LEU A 2 -3.98 -6.44 -15.03
CA LEU A 2 -3.10 -5.35 -14.54
C LEU A 2 -2.67 -5.48 -13.07
N ALA A 3 -3.51 -6.11 -12.22
CA ALA A 3 -3.21 -6.37 -10.81
C ALA A 3 -1.87 -7.11 -10.59
N LEU A 4 -1.48 -7.99 -11.51
CA LEU A 4 -0.24 -8.78 -11.41
C LEU A 4 1.01 -7.92 -11.52
N PHE A 5 0.98 -6.81 -12.28
CA PHE A 5 2.14 -5.94 -12.44
C PHE A 5 2.48 -5.17 -11.15
N TYR A 6 1.50 -4.90 -10.29
CA TYR A 6 1.75 -4.26 -8.99
C TYR A 6 2.40 -5.20 -7.99
N THR A 7 2.31 -6.52 -8.18
CA THR A 7 2.85 -7.50 -7.21
C THR A 7 4.38 -7.47 -7.15
N VAL A 8 5.06 -7.31 -8.28
CA VAL A 8 6.53 -7.29 -8.37
C VAL A 8 7.14 -6.14 -7.55
N PRO A 9 6.77 -4.86 -7.76
CA PRO A 9 7.33 -3.77 -6.96
C PRO A 9 6.89 -3.84 -5.50
N LEU A 10 5.69 -4.36 -5.21
CA LEU A 10 5.19 -4.49 -3.84
C LEU A 10 5.93 -5.57 -3.04
N ILE A 11 6.21 -6.73 -3.65
CA ILE A 11 7.05 -7.77 -3.04
C ILE A 11 8.46 -7.22 -2.82
N TRP A 12 9.02 -6.51 -3.81
CA TRP A 12 10.36 -5.92 -3.67
C TRP A 12 10.42 -4.88 -2.54
N ALA A 13 9.38 -4.05 -2.42
CA ALA A 13 9.23 -3.11 -1.31
C ALA A 13 9.16 -3.84 0.03
N ALA A 14 8.33 -4.88 0.14
CA ALA A 14 8.20 -5.69 1.35
C ALA A 14 9.51 -6.37 1.75
N VAL A 15 10.22 -7.00 0.81
CA VAL A 15 11.51 -7.66 1.09
C VAL A 15 12.57 -6.65 1.50
N SER A 16 12.63 -5.49 0.84
CA SER A 16 13.59 -4.43 1.16
C SER A 16 13.29 -3.79 2.52
N ASP A 17 12.02 -3.56 2.84
CA ASP A 17 11.58 -3.05 4.12
C ASP A 17 11.88 -4.05 5.25
N TYR A 18 11.59 -5.35 5.06
CA TYR A 18 11.93 -6.38 6.04
C TYR A 18 13.44 -6.47 6.33
N ARG A 19 14.28 -6.41 5.29
CA ARG A 19 15.74 -6.61 5.45
C ARG A 19 16.49 -5.34 5.85
N LYS A 20 16.12 -4.19 5.29
CA LYS A 20 16.89 -2.95 5.38
C LYS A 20 16.12 -1.80 6.01
N ARG A 21 14.81 -1.95 6.26
CA ARG A 21 13.92 -0.86 6.70
C ARG A 21 13.97 0.37 5.78
N ILE A 22 14.22 0.11 4.48
CA ILE A 22 14.31 1.12 3.44
C ILE A 22 13.48 0.63 2.25
N ILE A 23 12.57 1.49 1.80
CA ILE A 23 11.75 1.25 0.60
C ILE A 23 12.45 1.94 -0.59
N PRO A 24 12.92 1.19 -1.61
CA PRO A 24 13.61 1.76 -2.76
C PRO A 24 12.68 2.66 -3.59
N ASP A 25 13.18 3.77 -4.11
CA ASP A 25 12.30 4.73 -4.79
C ASP A 25 11.61 4.17 -6.05
N TRP A 26 12.28 3.25 -6.74
CA TRP A 26 11.74 2.57 -7.92
C TRP A 26 10.40 1.84 -7.64
N THR A 27 10.15 1.37 -6.41
CA THR A 27 8.95 0.56 -6.12
C THR A 27 7.68 1.42 -6.10
N TRP A 28 7.69 2.54 -5.38
CA TRP A 28 6.53 3.43 -5.35
C TRP A 28 6.38 4.19 -6.68
N ILE A 29 7.47 4.51 -7.37
CA ILE A 29 7.43 5.11 -8.72
C ILE A 29 6.76 4.15 -9.72
N SER A 30 7.17 2.88 -9.75
CA SER A 30 6.58 1.91 -10.67
C SER A 30 5.10 1.67 -10.38
N ILE A 31 4.70 1.58 -9.10
CA ILE A 31 3.28 1.49 -8.72
C ILE A 31 2.50 2.71 -9.21
N LEU A 32 3.06 3.92 -9.06
CA LEU A 32 2.40 5.14 -9.49
C LEU A 32 2.27 5.24 -11.01
N VAL A 33 3.30 4.86 -11.75
CA VAL A 33 3.29 4.82 -13.23
C VAL A 33 2.27 3.80 -13.73
N LEU A 34 2.23 2.61 -13.14
CA LEU A 34 1.21 1.59 -13.45
C LEU A 34 -0.20 2.08 -13.10
N GLY A 35 -0.34 2.77 -11.96
CA GLY A 35 -1.59 3.42 -11.55
C GLY A 35 -2.06 4.43 -12.58
N LEU A 36 -1.15 5.24 -13.10
CA LEU A 36 -1.43 6.26 -14.11
C LEU A 36 -1.83 5.61 -15.44
N ALA A 37 -1.07 4.62 -15.89
CA ALA A 37 -1.44 3.83 -17.08
C ALA A 37 -2.83 3.19 -16.91
N SER A 38 -3.14 2.66 -15.72
CA SER A 38 -4.45 2.07 -15.44
C SER A 38 -5.58 3.12 -15.44
N ALA A 39 -5.31 4.37 -15.07
CA ALA A 39 -6.30 5.45 -15.09
C ALA A 39 -6.70 5.85 -16.53
N PHE A 40 -5.78 5.68 -17.50
CA PHE A 40 -6.08 5.90 -18.92
C PHE A 40 -6.70 4.67 -19.59
N LEU A 41 -6.32 3.46 -19.17
CA LEU A 41 -6.76 2.20 -19.79
C LEU A 41 -8.07 1.67 -19.23
N LEU A 42 -8.38 1.97 -17.96
CA LEU A 42 -9.56 1.44 -17.26
C LEU A 42 -10.41 2.56 -16.68
N PRO A 43 -11.75 2.49 -16.81
CA PRO A 43 -12.65 3.46 -16.20
C PRO A 43 -12.80 3.30 -14.68
N VAL A 44 -12.31 2.18 -14.11
CA VAL A 44 -12.42 1.85 -12.69
C VAL A 44 -11.03 1.62 -12.09
N PRO A 45 -10.73 2.17 -10.89
CA PRO A 45 -11.54 3.11 -10.11
C PRO A 45 -11.62 4.50 -10.75
N PRO A 46 -12.70 5.27 -10.49
CA PRO A 46 -12.88 6.61 -11.03
C PRO A 46 -11.80 7.57 -10.53
N LEU A 47 -11.51 8.61 -11.33
CA LEU A 47 -10.39 9.53 -11.06
C LEU A 47 -10.47 10.21 -9.69
N TYR A 48 -11.66 10.60 -9.23
CA TYR A 48 -11.81 11.23 -7.91
C TYR A 48 -11.38 10.28 -6.79
N GLU A 49 -11.66 8.98 -6.91
CA GLU A 49 -11.31 7.98 -5.91
C GLU A 49 -9.81 7.72 -5.90
N ARG A 50 -9.16 7.74 -7.07
CA ARG A 50 -7.70 7.64 -7.20
C ARG A 50 -7.00 8.84 -6.57
N ILE A 51 -7.49 10.05 -6.85
CA ILE A 51 -6.95 11.29 -6.28
C ILE A 51 -7.14 11.29 -4.76
N ALA A 52 -8.34 10.93 -4.29
CA ALA A 52 -8.60 10.79 -2.86
C ALA A 52 -7.68 9.74 -2.22
N GLY A 53 -7.52 8.58 -2.86
CA GLY A 53 -6.61 7.52 -2.45
C GLY A 53 -5.14 7.94 -2.44
N PHE A 54 -4.71 8.86 -3.30
CA PHE A 54 -3.35 9.41 -3.26
C PHE A 54 -3.16 10.35 -2.07
N PHE A 55 -4.05 11.34 -1.92
CA PHE A 55 -3.85 12.42 -0.97
C PHE A 55 -4.22 12.06 0.46
N LEU A 56 -5.37 11.43 0.72
CA LEU A 56 -5.83 11.12 2.09
C LEU A 56 -4.80 10.33 2.90
N PRO A 57 -4.41 9.11 2.51
CA PRO A 57 -3.48 8.31 3.29
C PRO A 57 -2.08 8.92 3.31
N GLY A 58 -1.64 9.55 2.21
CA GLY A 58 -0.35 10.23 2.14
C GLY A 58 -0.26 11.40 3.12
N LEU A 59 -1.27 12.28 3.13
CA LEU A 59 -1.33 13.42 4.06
C LEU A 59 -1.54 12.97 5.51
N CYS A 60 -2.34 11.93 5.76
CA CYS A 60 -2.49 11.36 7.10
C CYS A 60 -1.15 10.85 7.65
N LEU A 61 -0.41 10.06 6.87
CA LEU A 61 0.90 9.55 7.28
C LEU A 61 1.94 10.67 7.38
N LEU A 62 1.91 11.67 6.51
CA LEU A 62 2.77 12.84 6.60
C LEU A 62 2.51 13.65 7.88
N TRP A 63 1.23 13.86 8.23
CA TRP A 63 0.86 14.54 9.46
C TRP A 63 1.31 13.77 10.70
N LEU A 64 1.15 12.45 10.70
CA LEU A 64 1.68 11.57 11.75
C LEU A 64 3.20 11.64 11.85
N ALA A 65 3.90 11.66 10.72
CA ALA A 65 5.36 11.78 10.66
C ALA A 65 5.85 13.09 11.28
N VAL A 66 5.18 14.21 10.97
CA VAL A 66 5.56 15.54 11.51
C VAL A 66 5.23 15.64 13.00
N LYS A 67 4.10 15.09 13.45
CA LYS A 67 3.61 15.26 14.84
C LYS A 67 4.24 14.28 15.83
N PHE A 68 4.41 13.02 15.44
CA PHE A 68 4.84 11.95 16.36
C PHE A 68 6.19 11.35 15.96
N GLY A 69 6.70 11.66 14.77
CA GLY A 69 7.89 11.00 14.23
C GLY A 69 7.65 9.52 13.95
N GLY A 70 8.70 8.81 13.56
CA GLY A 70 8.71 7.35 13.43
C GLY A 70 8.06 6.76 12.17
N VAL A 71 7.43 7.58 11.32
CA VAL A 71 6.92 7.17 10.00
C VAL A 71 7.95 7.49 8.93
N GLY A 72 8.33 6.50 8.12
CA GLY A 72 9.31 6.68 7.04
C GLY A 72 8.72 7.41 5.84
N GLY A 73 9.53 8.26 5.19
CA GLY A 73 9.12 8.91 3.93
C GLY A 73 8.79 7.91 2.81
N GLY A 74 9.45 6.75 2.82
CA GLY A 74 9.14 5.64 1.92
C GLY A 74 7.73 5.08 2.15
N ASP A 75 7.29 4.96 3.40
CA ASP A 75 5.97 4.45 3.76
C ASP A 75 4.87 5.39 3.26
N ILE A 76 5.07 6.70 3.42
CA ILE A 76 4.16 7.75 2.95
C ILE A 76 4.00 7.65 1.43
N LYS A 77 5.12 7.63 0.69
CA LYS A 77 5.12 7.58 -0.78
C LYS A 77 4.52 6.28 -1.32
N LEU A 78 4.86 5.14 -0.72
CA LEU A 78 4.33 3.83 -1.11
C LEU A 78 2.82 3.76 -0.90
N THR A 79 2.35 4.19 0.27
CA THR A 79 0.92 4.16 0.60
C THR A 79 0.12 5.11 -0.28
N ALA A 80 0.65 6.30 -0.58
CA ALA A 80 0.04 7.23 -1.55
C ALA A 80 -0.01 6.65 -2.96
N ALA A 81 1.08 6.04 -3.44
CA ALA A 81 1.13 5.40 -4.75
C ALA A 81 0.13 4.23 -4.86
N MET A 82 0.03 3.40 -3.81
CA MET A 82 -0.98 2.33 -3.76
C MET A 82 -2.40 2.88 -3.74
N GLY A 83 -2.67 3.95 -3.00
CA GLY A 83 -3.98 4.57 -3.00
C GLY A 83 -4.39 5.17 -4.34
N PHE A 84 -3.44 5.71 -5.11
CA PHE A 84 -3.70 6.12 -6.49
C PHE A 84 -3.97 4.94 -7.43
N ALA A 85 -3.21 3.85 -7.26
CA ALA A 85 -3.31 2.68 -8.11
C ALA A 85 -4.62 1.89 -7.89
N PHE A 86 -5.00 1.68 -6.62
CA PHE A 86 -6.15 0.85 -6.23
C PHE A 86 -7.42 1.64 -5.90
N GLY A 87 -7.31 2.94 -5.62
CA GLY A 87 -8.42 3.75 -5.11
C GLY A 87 -8.49 3.75 -3.58
N LEU A 88 -9.20 4.74 -3.02
CA LEU A 88 -9.33 4.94 -1.59
C LEU A 88 -10.01 3.75 -0.89
N TYR A 89 -11.10 3.21 -1.45
CA TYR A 89 -11.86 2.16 -0.78
C TYR A 89 -11.10 0.85 -0.75
N ALA A 90 -10.48 0.48 -1.88
CA ALA A 90 -9.63 -0.69 -1.95
C ALA A 90 -8.42 -0.56 -1.02
N LEU A 91 -7.76 0.61 -0.99
CA LEU A 91 -6.64 0.84 -0.08
C LEU A 91 -7.07 0.74 1.40
N ALA A 92 -8.24 1.28 1.76
CA ALA A 92 -8.76 1.17 3.12
C ALA A 92 -8.98 -0.30 3.52
N ALA A 93 -9.52 -1.12 2.64
CA ALA A 93 -9.66 -2.56 2.85
C ALA A 93 -8.29 -3.26 2.98
N ILE A 94 -7.33 -2.92 2.12
CA ILE A 94 -5.96 -3.43 2.16
C ILE A 94 -5.29 -3.08 3.50
N LEU A 95 -5.40 -1.83 3.95
CA LEU A 95 -4.85 -1.37 5.23
C LEU A 95 -5.52 -2.08 6.42
N PHE A 96 -6.84 -2.29 6.36
CA PHE A 96 -7.56 -3.02 7.39
C PHE A 96 -7.09 -4.48 7.49
N LEU A 97 -6.94 -5.16 6.35
CA LEU A 97 -6.39 -6.52 6.30
C LEU A 97 -4.92 -6.59 6.73
N ALA A 98 -4.13 -5.55 6.44
CA ALA A 98 -2.74 -5.43 6.87
C ALA A 98 -2.61 -5.23 8.39
N LEU A 99 -3.60 -4.58 9.02
CA LEU A 99 -3.58 -4.24 10.44
C LEU A 99 -3.61 -5.48 11.35
N LEU A 100 -4.37 -6.51 10.97
CA LEU A 100 -4.50 -7.75 11.74
C LEU A 100 -3.13 -8.45 11.98
N PRO A 101 -2.37 -8.83 10.93
CA PRO A 101 -1.04 -9.41 11.11
C PRO A 101 -0.04 -8.41 11.71
N ALA A 102 -0.16 -7.11 11.43
CA ALA A 102 0.71 -6.08 12.01
C ALA A 102 0.57 -6.00 13.54
N CYS A 103 -0.66 -6.02 14.06
CA CYS A 103 -0.95 -6.00 15.49
C CYS A 103 -0.43 -7.25 16.20
N VAL A 104 -0.63 -8.44 15.59
CA VAL A 104 -0.10 -9.70 16.12
C VAL A 104 1.42 -9.67 16.15
N TYR A 105 2.06 -9.21 15.07
CA TYR A 105 3.51 -9.10 14.97
C TYR A 105 4.09 -8.12 15.99
N ALA A 106 3.49 -6.93 16.14
CA ALA A 106 3.91 -5.93 17.10
C ALA A 106 3.83 -6.44 18.54
N LYS A 107 2.74 -7.16 18.89
CA LYS A 107 2.58 -7.75 20.22
C LYS A 107 3.56 -8.89 20.47
N ALA A 108 3.81 -9.74 19.48
CA ALA A 108 4.71 -10.90 19.59
C ALA A 108 6.18 -10.48 19.69
N THR A 109 6.60 -9.49 18.89
CA THR A 109 8.01 -9.07 18.82
C THR A 109 8.36 -7.94 19.78
N ARG A 110 7.36 -7.30 20.41
CA ARG A 110 7.50 -6.10 21.26
C ARG A 110 8.31 -4.96 20.58
N GLN A 111 8.41 -4.97 19.25
CA GLN A 111 9.14 -3.95 18.51
C GLN A 111 8.27 -2.72 18.30
N ARG A 112 8.88 -1.54 18.46
CA ARG A 112 8.22 -0.25 18.20
C ARG A 112 8.07 0.08 16.72
N SER A 113 8.90 -0.51 15.84
CA SER A 113 8.89 -0.25 14.40
C SER A 113 8.44 -1.48 13.63
N VAL A 114 7.28 -1.38 13.01
CA VAL A 114 6.66 -2.45 12.21
C VAL A 114 6.96 -2.18 10.73
N PRO A 115 7.48 -3.16 9.95
CA PRO A 115 7.79 -2.94 8.53
C PRO A 115 6.49 -2.82 7.73
N LEU A 116 6.05 -1.59 7.47
CA LEU A 116 4.73 -1.29 6.91
C LEU A 116 4.54 -1.92 5.54
N ALA A 117 5.55 -1.90 4.67
CA ALA A 117 5.42 -2.42 3.31
C ALA A 117 5.16 -3.93 3.28
N VAL A 118 5.66 -4.67 4.28
CA VAL A 118 5.39 -6.12 4.42
C VAL A 118 3.92 -6.36 4.69
N PHE A 119 3.33 -5.64 5.64
CA PHE A 119 1.92 -5.81 5.97
C PHE A 119 1.01 -5.27 4.88
N LEU A 120 1.40 -4.17 4.23
CA LEU A 120 0.71 -3.62 3.08
C LEU A 120 0.66 -4.63 1.92
N CYS A 121 1.75 -5.37 1.70
CA CYS A 121 1.84 -6.45 0.74
C CYS A 121 0.91 -7.62 1.10
N VAL A 122 0.94 -8.08 2.36
CA VAL A 122 0.02 -9.12 2.86
C VAL A 122 -1.44 -8.70 2.72
N GLY A 123 -1.78 -7.45 3.06
CA GLY A 123 -3.11 -6.89 2.91
C GLY A 123 -3.56 -6.84 1.45
N ALA A 124 -2.67 -6.48 0.53
CA ALA A 124 -2.96 -6.45 -0.91
C ALA A 124 -3.24 -7.85 -1.47
N PHE A 125 -2.45 -8.85 -1.08
CA PHE A 125 -2.71 -10.24 -1.43
C PHE A 125 -4.01 -10.77 -0.81
N GLY A 126 -4.28 -10.44 0.46
CA GLY A 126 -5.53 -10.80 1.13
C GLY A 126 -6.75 -10.19 0.45
N TYR A 127 -6.66 -8.93 0.05
CA TYR A 127 -7.73 -8.25 -0.70
C TYR A 127 -7.95 -8.89 -2.06
N ALA A 128 -6.89 -9.20 -2.81
CA ALA A 128 -6.99 -9.91 -4.08
C ALA A 128 -7.61 -11.31 -3.92
N ALA A 129 -7.23 -12.06 -2.88
CA ALA A 129 -7.80 -13.36 -2.58
C ALA A 129 -9.27 -13.27 -2.19
N ALA A 130 -9.67 -12.25 -1.43
CA ALA A 130 -11.08 -12.00 -1.09
C ALA A 130 -11.91 -11.71 -2.34
N LEU A 131 -11.42 -10.84 -3.23
CA LEU A 131 -12.10 -10.55 -4.49
C LEU A 131 -12.29 -11.81 -5.36
N LEU A 132 -11.28 -12.70 -5.42
CA LEU A 132 -11.37 -13.99 -6.11
C LEU A 132 -12.39 -14.92 -5.44
N ALA A 133 -12.35 -15.06 -4.11
CA ALA A 133 -13.25 -15.95 -3.38
C ALA A 133 -14.73 -15.57 -3.55
N PHE A 134 -15.02 -14.27 -3.53
CA PHE A 134 -16.38 -13.75 -3.70
C PHE A 134 -16.78 -13.54 -5.17
N HIS A 135 -15.99 -13.99 -6.15
CA HIS A 135 -16.27 -13.86 -7.58
C HIS A 135 -16.57 -12.41 -8.01
N LEU A 136 -15.88 -11.45 -7.41
CA LEU A 136 -16.02 -10.01 -7.69
C LEU A 136 -15.09 -9.54 -8.83
N ILE A 137 -14.46 -10.47 -9.56
CA ILE A 137 -13.53 -10.24 -10.67
C ILE A 137 -13.88 -11.13 -11.86
#